data_AF-A0A6M3L3M5-F1
#
_entry.id   AF-A0A6M3L3M5-F1
#
_cell.length_a   1.000
_cell.length_b   1.000
_cell.length_c   1.000
_cell.angle_alpha   90.00
_cell.angle_beta   90.00
_cell.angle_gamma   90.00
#
_symmetry.space_group_name_H-M   'P 1'
#
loop_
_entity.id
_entity.type
_entity.pdbx_description
1 polymer ?
#
loop_
_entity_poly.entity_id
_entity_poly.type
_entity_poly.pdbx_seq_one_letter_code
_entity_poly.pdbx_strand_id
1 'polypeptide(L)'
;MVTKIKEAMSDNDRRTILQQAVTDSLAVGNTMDGPYIRDIYDTELVYEVKGKVFRIAYVIDRKGKVVLGQAERVTPQTVYNPVIESVESKIEQLTTLQSEREDNNEVRESLDNLLNLLEKEDVAEETAGPLLKQADKVILKLTEAPMMKTEDGEQYPASAFAYVPEPDKPSTWKLRLWEDPTKKITRAQLGRAASALSPGGFRGQKADIPSADLPAVKRKIRAQYKKLEVADEEISKWVKEANEARERIFESCEVDIQEVTKEGIAKGILPVRIIQPGFNSSKGRFYSEQAIKDAAVIFDNHKMYADHPTKEDERQRPERSIRDWVATLHATRVSDAGNAVGEAHINAGWLKEKIQTLYEQGDLQHLGTSINAIGRGTKQLIEGIKTTFVEGLVNSRTQSVDFVTEAGAGGQAGLRESIGDSFVDADLIDVATLRESRPDLVEAIESDIRNQINMEVKKKMELEERVKELEGQVTTLTTENGELKETITQAEKEKVRAEAQAVIKEAVSKAELPEVAKTRLLKAHEKDETSEAIEEAIKEEVAYVATLTETGKIRNLGPTHDPDPKTEEKLAEGFRALGLSEEASKTAAKGR
;
A
#
# COMPACT_ATOMS: atom_id res chain seq x y z
N MET A 1 42.63 6.23 -34.95
CA MET A 1 42.94 5.70 -36.30
C MET A 1 41.87 4.70 -36.66
N VAL A 2 41.12 5.01 -37.72
CA VAL A 2 40.00 4.24 -38.25
C VAL A 2 40.51 2.89 -38.74
N THR A 3 40.11 1.80 -38.10
CA THR A 3 40.41 0.44 -38.57
C THR A 3 39.54 0.17 -39.78
N LYS A 4 40.17 0.14 -40.95
CA LYS A 4 39.52 -0.16 -42.24
C LYS A 4 38.66 -1.41 -42.13
N ILE A 5 37.42 -1.26 -42.57
CA ILE A 5 36.47 -2.31 -42.92
C ILE A 5 37.23 -3.35 -43.75
N LYS A 6 37.33 -4.58 -43.25
CA LYS A 6 37.66 -5.73 -44.10
C LYS A 6 36.49 -5.88 -45.05
N GLU A 7 36.74 -5.70 -46.34
CA GLU A 7 35.80 -6.09 -47.39
C GLU A 7 35.37 -7.53 -47.11
N ALA A 8 34.06 -7.74 -46.95
CA ALA A 8 33.50 -9.08 -46.88
C ALA A 8 33.88 -9.77 -48.20
N MET A 9 34.56 -10.92 -48.10
CA MET A 9 34.95 -11.71 -49.27
C MET A 9 33.68 -12.06 -50.07
N SER A 10 33.69 -11.81 -51.37
CA SER A 10 32.55 -12.13 -52.24
C SER A 10 32.20 -13.61 -52.16
N ASP A 11 30.92 -13.97 -52.29
CA ASP A 11 30.48 -15.38 -52.28
C ASP A 11 31.20 -16.21 -53.35
N ASN A 12 31.55 -15.59 -54.48
CA ASN A 12 32.31 -16.26 -55.53
C ASN A 12 33.77 -16.52 -55.14
N ASP A 13 34.40 -15.60 -54.41
CA ASP A 13 35.76 -15.76 -53.89
C ASP A 13 35.77 -16.82 -52.78
N ARG A 14 34.78 -16.79 -51.89
CA ARG A 14 34.54 -17.80 -50.85
C ARG A 14 34.42 -19.19 -51.47
N ARG A 15 33.57 -19.33 -52.49
CA ARG A 15 33.39 -20.60 -53.20
C ARG A 15 34.68 -21.08 -53.83
N THR A 16 35.44 -20.19 -54.44
CA THR A 16 36.71 -20.53 -55.10
C THR A 16 37.75 -21.05 -54.11
N ILE A 17 37.96 -20.37 -52.98
CA ILE A 17 38.95 -20.81 -51.98
C ILE A 17 38.53 -22.11 -51.29
N LEU A 18 37.23 -22.30 -51.04
CA LEU A 18 36.71 -23.53 -50.43
C LEU A 18 36.80 -24.70 -51.40
N GLN A 19 36.49 -24.47 -52.68
CA GLN A 19 36.63 -25.48 -53.73
C GLN A 19 38.08 -25.95 -53.84
N GLN A 20 39.03 -25.01 -53.84
CA GLN A 20 40.45 -25.35 -53.87
C GLN A 20 40.87 -26.14 -52.62
N ALA A 21 40.47 -25.71 -51.43
CA ALA A 21 40.81 -26.39 -50.18
C ALA A 21 40.28 -27.83 -50.12
N VAL A 22 39.06 -28.07 -50.61
CA VAL A 22 38.45 -29.41 -50.68
C VAL A 22 39.17 -30.28 -51.72
N THR A 23 39.50 -29.73 -52.90
CA THR A 23 40.28 -30.42 -53.93
C THR A 23 41.67 -30.81 -53.41
N ASP A 24 42.37 -29.90 -52.74
CA ASP A 24 43.69 -30.15 -52.15
C ASP A 24 43.66 -31.22 -51.05
N SER A 25 42.64 -31.16 -50.19
CA SER A 25 42.40 -32.11 -49.08
C SER A 25 42.22 -33.54 -49.57
N LEU A 26 41.50 -33.73 -50.68
CA LEU A 26 41.17 -35.05 -51.18
C LEU A 26 42.29 -35.66 -52.06
N ALA A 27 43.30 -34.86 -52.43
CA ALA A 27 44.35 -35.24 -53.38
C ALA A 27 43.84 -35.85 -54.70
N VAL A 28 42.56 -35.58 -55.03
CA VAL A 28 41.93 -35.94 -56.29
C VAL A 28 42.07 -34.71 -57.17
N GLY A 29 42.88 -34.78 -58.23
CA GLY A 29 42.91 -33.70 -59.22
C GLY A 29 41.51 -33.42 -59.78
N ASN A 30 41.31 -32.28 -60.44
CA ASN A 30 40.03 -31.95 -61.11
C ASN A 30 39.71 -33.02 -62.18
N THR A 31 39.00 -34.05 -61.76
CA THR A 31 38.52 -35.16 -62.60
C THR A 31 37.02 -34.97 -62.83
N MET A 32 36.46 -35.64 -63.84
CA MET A 32 35.01 -35.59 -64.09
C MET A 32 34.15 -36.11 -62.92
N ASP A 33 34.76 -36.71 -61.90
CA ASP A 33 34.10 -37.28 -60.74
C ASP A 33 34.14 -36.38 -59.48
N GLY A 34 34.57 -35.11 -59.62
CA GLY A 34 34.60 -34.13 -58.54
C GLY A 34 35.98 -33.95 -57.88
N PRO A 35 36.05 -33.22 -56.74
CA PRO A 35 34.94 -32.81 -55.89
C PRO A 35 34.15 -31.60 -56.43
N TYR A 36 32.82 -31.62 -56.31
CA TYR A 36 31.94 -30.49 -56.64
C TYR A 36 31.24 -29.96 -55.38
N ILE A 37 31.41 -28.68 -55.05
CA ILE A 37 30.63 -28.06 -53.98
C ILE A 37 29.16 -27.96 -54.41
N ARG A 38 28.29 -28.60 -53.62
CA ARG A 38 26.83 -28.59 -53.76
C ARG A 38 26.21 -27.40 -53.03
N ASP A 39 26.65 -27.15 -51.79
CA ASP A 39 26.13 -26.06 -50.97
C ASP A 39 27.19 -25.52 -50.00
N ILE A 40 27.06 -24.26 -49.57
CA ILE A 40 27.98 -23.58 -48.63
C ILE A 40 27.14 -22.90 -47.55
N TYR A 41 27.31 -23.33 -46.30
CA TYR A 41 26.77 -22.69 -45.11
C TYR A 41 27.85 -21.88 -44.39
N ASP A 42 27.47 -21.21 -43.31
CA ASP A 42 28.37 -20.32 -42.59
C ASP A 42 29.58 -21.02 -41.97
N THR A 43 29.40 -22.25 -41.49
CA THR A 43 30.41 -23.02 -40.76
C THR A 43 30.74 -24.36 -41.40
N GLU A 44 29.98 -24.78 -42.41
CA GLU A 44 30.11 -26.06 -43.08
C GLU A 44 29.80 -25.98 -44.56
N LEU A 45 30.36 -26.90 -45.34
CA LEU A 45 30.07 -27.02 -46.77
C LEU A 45 29.71 -28.44 -47.11
N VAL A 46 28.92 -28.59 -48.18
CA VAL A 46 28.51 -29.88 -48.72
C VAL A 46 29.14 -30.05 -50.09
N TYR A 47 29.86 -31.14 -50.29
CA TYR A 47 30.50 -31.45 -51.57
C TYR A 47 30.19 -32.88 -52.01
N GLU A 48 30.28 -33.12 -53.30
CA GLU A 48 30.09 -34.42 -53.92
C GLU A 48 31.36 -34.90 -54.59
N VAL A 49 31.72 -36.16 -54.33
CA VAL A 49 32.82 -36.85 -55.00
C VAL A 49 32.40 -38.28 -55.34
N LYS A 50 32.57 -38.69 -56.60
CA LYS A 50 32.20 -40.03 -57.11
C LYS A 50 30.75 -40.43 -56.76
N GLY A 51 29.81 -39.49 -56.90
CA GLY A 51 28.38 -39.70 -56.62
C GLY A 51 28.01 -39.86 -55.14
N LYS A 52 28.93 -39.55 -54.21
CA LYS A 52 28.67 -39.56 -52.77
C LYS A 52 28.77 -38.15 -52.22
N VAL A 53 27.81 -37.78 -51.39
CA VAL A 53 27.72 -36.46 -50.77
C VAL A 53 28.36 -36.49 -49.38
N PHE A 54 29.17 -35.48 -49.09
CA PHE A 54 29.87 -35.31 -47.83
C PHE A 54 29.66 -33.90 -47.30
N ARG A 55 29.55 -33.79 -45.98
CA ARG A 55 29.52 -32.54 -45.23
C ARG A 55 30.83 -32.38 -44.49
N ILE A 56 31.39 -31.18 -44.50
CA ILE A 56 32.65 -30.89 -43.83
C ILE A 56 32.61 -29.49 -43.21
N ALA A 57 32.94 -29.41 -41.93
CA ALA A 57 33.11 -28.13 -41.25
C ALA A 57 34.34 -27.40 -41.79
N TYR A 58 34.30 -26.07 -41.83
CA TYR A 58 35.46 -25.27 -42.23
C TYR A 58 35.58 -23.99 -41.41
N VAL A 59 36.80 -23.49 -41.32
CA VAL A 59 37.10 -22.17 -40.76
C VAL A 59 38.02 -21.43 -41.73
N ILE A 60 37.67 -20.19 -42.06
CA ILE A 60 38.52 -19.29 -42.87
C ILE A 60 39.19 -18.31 -41.91
N ASP A 61 40.51 -18.35 -41.81
CA ASP A 61 41.24 -17.45 -40.93
C ASP A 61 41.30 -16.00 -41.48
N ARG A 62 41.81 -15.08 -40.67
CA ARG A 62 41.93 -13.65 -41.04
C ARG A 62 42.83 -13.38 -42.25
N LYS A 63 43.60 -14.37 -42.72
CA LYS A 63 44.50 -14.32 -43.88
C LYS A 63 43.93 -15.08 -45.09
N GLY A 64 42.70 -15.60 -45.02
CA GLY A 64 42.05 -16.34 -46.10
C GLY A 64 42.46 -17.81 -46.18
N LYS A 65 43.15 -18.35 -45.17
CA LYS A 65 43.51 -19.77 -45.12
C LYS A 65 42.32 -20.59 -44.62
N VAL A 66 41.96 -21.62 -45.37
CA VAL A 66 40.89 -22.56 -45.02
C VAL A 66 41.46 -23.70 -44.19
N VAL A 67 40.84 -23.99 -43.05
CA VAL A 67 41.05 -25.21 -42.28
C VAL A 67 39.79 -26.05 -42.39
N LEU A 68 39.93 -27.28 -42.89
CA LEU A 68 38.83 -28.22 -43.03
C LEU A 68 38.81 -29.19 -41.84
N GLY A 69 37.61 -29.49 -41.35
CA GLY A 69 37.36 -30.50 -40.34
C GLY A 69 37.31 -31.91 -40.92
N GLN A 70 36.72 -32.84 -40.16
CA GLN A 70 36.51 -34.20 -40.63
C GLN A 70 35.29 -34.27 -41.57
N ALA A 71 35.44 -34.92 -42.71
CA ALA A 71 34.33 -35.14 -43.65
C ALA A 71 33.40 -36.24 -43.15
N GLU A 72 32.10 -35.97 -43.15
CA GLU A 72 31.04 -36.90 -42.80
C GLU A 72 30.19 -37.19 -44.05
N ARG A 73 29.89 -38.47 -44.32
CA ARG A 73 29.02 -38.83 -45.44
C ARG A 73 27.57 -38.52 -45.09
N VAL A 74 26.89 -37.75 -45.94
CA VAL A 74 25.50 -37.35 -45.74
C VAL A 74 24.63 -37.79 -46.92
N THR A 75 23.32 -37.90 -46.67
CA THR A 75 22.32 -38.13 -47.72
C THR A 75 21.45 -36.87 -47.80
N PRO A 76 21.33 -36.23 -48.97
CA PRO A 76 20.48 -35.05 -49.10
C PRO A 76 19.02 -35.44 -48.87
N GLN A 77 18.34 -34.71 -47.99
CA GLN A 77 16.89 -34.75 -47.86
C GLN A 77 16.35 -33.38 -48.23
N THR A 78 15.44 -33.34 -49.20
CA THR A 78 14.69 -32.12 -49.53
C THR A 78 13.38 -32.18 -48.76
N VAL A 79 13.27 -31.36 -47.72
CA VAL A 79 12.01 -31.15 -47.00
C VAL A 79 11.29 -30.01 -47.70
N TYR A 80 10.17 -30.31 -48.35
CA TYR A 80 9.30 -29.28 -48.91
C TYR A 80 8.45 -28.71 -47.78
N ASN A 81 8.70 -27.45 -47.41
CA ASN A 81 7.85 -26.73 -46.50
C ASN A 81 6.82 -25.95 -47.32
N PRO A 82 5.52 -26.25 -47.22
CA PRO A 82 4.50 -25.50 -47.94
C PRO A 82 4.63 -24.00 -47.66
N VAL A 83 4.49 -23.19 -48.70
CA VAL A 83 4.54 -21.72 -48.60
C VAL A 83 3.52 -21.22 -47.57
N ILE A 84 2.35 -21.89 -47.49
CA ILE A 84 1.29 -21.57 -46.53
C ILE A 84 1.72 -21.76 -45.07
N GLU A 85 2.41 -22.85 -44.74
CA GLU A 85 2.93 -23.10 -43.38
C GLU A 85 4.01 -22.06 -43.00
N SER A 86 4.78 -21.61 -43.99
CA SER A 86 5.77 -20.54 -43.77
C SER A 86 5.10 -19.18 -43.52
N VAL A 87 4.00 -18.88 -44.21
CA VAL A 87 3.17 -17.68 -43.98
C VAL A 87 2.53 -17.72 -42.60
N GLU A 88 1.90 -18.84 -42.23
CA GLU A 88 1.28 -19.03 -40.91
C GLU A 88 2.29 -18.87 -39.77
N SER A 89 3.47 -19.50 -39.90
CA SER A 89 4.55 -19.38 -38.90
C SER A 89 5.03 -17.94 -38.71
N LYS A 90 5.08 -17.14 -39.79
CA LYS A 90 5.49 -15.74 -39.71
C LYS A 90 4.40 -14.85 -39.11
N ILE A 91 3.13 -15.15 -39.37
CA ILE A 91 2.00 -14.46 -38.73
C ILE A 91 2.03 -14.70 -37.22
N GLU A 92 2.30 -15.93 -36.77
CA GLU A 92 2.43 -16.23 -35.34
C GLU A 92 3.55 -15.40 -34.70
N GLN A 93 4.75 -15.40 -35.30
CA GLN A 93 5.90 -14.61 -34.82
C GLN A 93 5.59 -13.10 -34.77
N LEU A 94 4.95 -12.55 -35.81
CA LEU A 94 4.58 -11.14 -35.87
C LEU A 94 3.46 -10.80 -34.88
N THR A 95 2.53 -11.72 -34.63
CA THR A 95 1.47 -11.54 -33.61
C THR A 95 2.08 -11.44 -32.21
N THR A 96 3.02 -12.34 -31.88
CA THR A 96 3.78 -12.27 -30.63
C THR A 96 4.53 -10.95 -30.53
N LEU A 97 5.29 -10.57 -31.56
CA LEU A 97 6.02 -9.30 -31.57
C LEU A 97 5.12 -8.07 -31.47
N GLN A 98 3.92 -8.10 -32.05
CA GLN A 98 2.95 -7.02 -31.93
C GLN A 98 2.44 -6.87 -30.50
N SER A 99 2.23 -7.99 -29.80
CA SER A 99 1.84 -7.97 -28.39
C SER A 99 2.95 -7.47 -27.46
N GLU A 100 4.22 -7.73 -27.81
CA GLU A 100 5.39 -7.25 -27.06
C GLU A 100 5.71 -5.78 -27.36
N ARG A 101 5.54 -5.35 -28.61
CA ARG A 101 5.86 -4.02 -29.13
C ARG A 101 4.61 -3.31 -29.62
N GLU A 102 3.73 -3.00 -28.67
CA GLU A 102 2.54 -2.18 -28.92
C GLU A 102 2.95 -0.90 -29.69
N ASP A 103 2.18 -0.55 -30.73
CA ASP A 103 2.35 0.59 -31.65
C ASP A 103 3.46 0.51 -32.72
N ASN A 104 4.01 -0.67 -33.04
CA ASN A 104 4.94 -0.80 -34.17
C ASN A 104 4.22 -0.92 -35.54
N ASN A 105 4.24 0.16 -36.32
CA ASN A 105 3.62 0.20 -37.66
C ASN A 105 4.23 -0.82 -38.65
N GLU A 106 5.53 -1.11 -38.58
CA GLU A 106 6.18 -2.06 -39.50
C GLU A 106 5.72 -3.50 -39.25
N VAL A 107 5.50 -3.87 -37.98
CA VAL A 107 4.94 -5.17 -37.58
C VAL A 107 3.51 -5.28 -38.06
N ARG A 108 2.70 -4.24 -37.81
CA ARG A 108 1.29 -4.20 -38.22
C ARG A 108 1.14 -4.33 -39.74
N GLU A 109 1.90 -3.55 -40.50
CA GLU A 109 1.88 -3.61 -41.96
C GLU A 109 2.31 -4.98 -42.49
N SER A 110 3.35 -5.58 -41.91
CA SER A 110 3.81 -6.92 -42.31
C SER A 110 2.79 -8.01 -41.97
N LEU A 111 2.14 -7.91 -40.81
CA LEU A 111 1.07 -8.82 -40.39
C LEU A 111 -0.15 -8.69 -41.31
N ASP A 112 -0.60 -7.45 -41.56
CA ASP A 112 -1.75 -7.17 -42.44
C ASP A 112 -1.48 -7.69 -43.86
N ASN A 113 -0.27 -7.53 -44.39
CA ASN A 113 0.09 -8.04 -45.72
C ASN A 113 0.01 -9.58 -45.81
N LEU A 114 0.48 -10.29 -44.78
CA LEU A 114 0.44 -11.76 -44.75
C LEU A 114 -0.98 -12.30 -44.49
N LEU A 115 -1.77 -11.63 -43.63
CA LEU A 115 -3.18 -11.98 -43.42
C LEU A 115 -4.01 -11.77 -44.69
N ASN A 116 -3.81 -10.65 -45.39
CA ASN A 116 -4.45 -10.39 -46.69
C ASN A 116 -4.06 -11.41 -47.77
N LEU A 117 -2.85 -11.97 -47.70
CA LEU A 117 -2.39 -13.02 -48.60
C LEU A 117 -3.15 -14.33 -48.37
N LEU A 118 -3.36 -14.71 -47.09
CA LEU A 118 -4.17 -15.87 -46.72
C LEU A 118 -5.64 -15.69 -47.10
N GLU A 119 -6.21 -14.51 -46.86
CA GLU A 119 -7.62 -14.21 -47.19
C GLU A 119 -7.91 -14.27 -48.69
N LYS A 120 -6.93 -13.95 -49.54
CA LYS A 120 -7.07 -13.99 -50.99
C LYS A 120 -6.79 -15.37 -51.60
N GLU A 121 -6.40 -16.35 -50.79
CA GLU A 121 -5.95 -17.69 -51.20
C GLU A 121 -4.80 -17.69 -52.24
N ASP A 122 -4.11 -16.55 -52.40
CA ASP A 122 -3.04 -16.35 -53.39
C ASP A 122 -1.66 -16.66 -52.78
N VAL A 123 -1.52 -17.89 -52.26
CA VAL A 123 -0.32 -18.34 -51.54
C VAL A 123 0.69 -18.99 -52.49
N ALA A 124 0.89 -18.35 -53.65
CA ALA A 124 1.93 -18.75 -54.59
C ALA A 124 3.31 -18.27 -54.10
N GLU A 125 4.36 -18.98 -54.46
CA GLU A 125 5.73 -18.61 -54.04
C GLU A 125 6.16 -17.24 -54.60
N GLU A 126 5.66 -16.86 -55.77
CA GLU A 126 5.95 -15.58 -56.42
C GLU A 126 5.38 -14.37 -55.66
N THR A 127 4.21 -14.54 -55.04
CA THR A 127 3.49 -13.49 -54.30
C THR A 127 3.87 -13.50 -52.81
N ALA A 128 4.00 -14.69 -52.21
CA ALA A 128 4.36 -14.87 -50.81
C ALA A 128 5.85 -14.58 -50.53
N GLY A 129 6.76 -15.00 -51.43
CA GLY A 129 8.20 -14.93 -51.22
C GLY A 129 8.74 -13.53 -50.86
N PRO A 130 8.33 -12.44 -51.56
CA PRO A 130 8.71 -11.08 -51.20
C PRO A 130 8.20 -10.65 -49.82
N LEU A 131 6.95 -10.97 -49.48
CA LEU A 131 6.32 -10.62 -48.20
C LEU A 131 6.97 -11.37 -47.03
N LEU A 132 7.29 -12.65 -47.21
CA LEU A 132 8.02 -13.46 -46.23
C LEU A 132 9.41 -12.87 -45.94
N LYS A 133 10.16 -12.47 -46.99
CA LYS A 133 11.46 -11.80 -46.83
C LYS A 133 11.35 -10.47 -46.09
N GLN A 134 10.29 -9.70 -46.35
CA GLN A 134 10.02 -8.46 -45.64
C GLN A 134 9.71 -8.73 -44.16
N ALA A 135 8.86 -9.72 -43.87
CA ALA A 135 8.55 -10.14 -42.51
C ALA A 135 9.80 -10.62 -41.76
N ASP A 136 10.66 -11.42 -42.39
CA ASP A 136 11.94 -11.86 -41.81
C ASP A 136 12.85 -10.69 -41.42
N LYS A 137 12.94 -9.69 -42.30
CA LYS A 137 13.73 -8.49 -42.02
C LYS A 137 13.16 -7.69 -40.85
N VAL A 138 11.84 -7.56 -40.76
CA VAL A 138 11.16 -6.87 -39.66
C VAL A 138 11.34 -7.64 -38.35
N ILE A 139 11.13 -8.96 -38.36
CA ILE A 139 11.34 -9.84 -37.21
C ILE A 139 12.78 -9.70 -36.74
N LEU A 140 13.78 -9.93 -37.60
CA LEU A 140 15.20 -9.86 -37.25
C LEU A 140 15.58 -8.51 -36.64
N LYS A 141 15.19 -7.41 -37.30
CA LYS A 141 15.44 -6.03 -36.84
C LYS A 141 14.88 -5.79 -35.44
N LEU A 142 13.69 -6.32 -35.14
CA LEU A 142 13.02 -6.10 -33.86
C LEU A 142 13.46 -7.08 -32.79
N THR A 143 13.82 -8.32 -33.10
CA THR A 143 14.46 -9.22 -32.13
C THR A 143 15.81 -8.68 -31.65
N GLU A 144 16.54 -7.96 -32.50
CA GLU A 144 17.84 -7.35 -32.14
C GLU A 144 17.70 -5.96 -31.48
N ALA A 145 16.57 -5.28 -31.68
CA ALA A 145 16.36 -3.95 -31.11
C ALA A 145 16.08 -4.04 -29.60
N PRO A 146 16.65 -3.15 -28.76
CA PRO A 146 16.30 -3.11 -27.34
C PRO A 146 14.82 -2.78 -27.16
N MET A 147 14.19 -3.37 -26.15
CA MET A 147 12.83 -3.00 -25.74
C MET A 147 12.83 -1.57 -25.18
N MET A 148 11.75 -0.84 -25.45
CA MET A 148 11.58 0.55 -25.04
C MET A 148 10.18 0.74 -24.42
N LYS A 149 10.10 1.52 -23.34
CA LYS A 149 8.84 1.92 -22.70
C LYS A 149 8.51 3.35 -23.07
N THR A 150 7.27 3.60 -23.48
CA THR A 150 6.76 4.96 -23.71
C THR A 150 6.21 5.56 -22.41
N GLU A 151 6.77 6.67 -21.95
CA GLU A 151 6.22 7.49 -20.86
C GLU A 151 6.24 8.96 -21.32
N ASP A 152 5.18 9.72 -21.03
CA ASP A 152 5.06 11.15 -21.41
C ASP A 152 5.32 11.44 -22.91
N GLY A 153 5.05 10.47 -23.80
CA GLY A 153 5.26 10.59 -25.25
C GLY A 153 6.69 10.34 -25.72
N GLU A 154 7.60 9.94 -24.83
CA GLU A 154 9.00 9.63 -25.14
C GLU A 154 9.35 8.18 -24.86
N GLN A 155 10.31 7.63 -25.61
CA GLN A 155 10.75 6.24 -25.48
C GLN A 155 11.98 6.10 -24.58
N TYR A 156 11.90 5.20 -23.60
CA TYR A 156 12.93 4.95 -22.60
C TYR A 156 13.38 3.48 -22.61
N PRO A 157 14.70 3.21 -22.64
CA PRO A 157 15.21 1.85 -22.51
C PRO A 157 15.06 1.31 -21.09
N ALA A 158 15.19 0.00 -20.89
CA ALA A 158 15.18 -0.63 -19.57
C ALA A 158 16.19 -0.01 -18.58
N SER A 159 17.34 0.48 -19.07
CA SER A 159 18.35 1.15 -18.26
C SER A 159 17.89 2.48 -17.65
N ALA A 160 16.81 3.06 -18.17
CA ALA A 160 16.16 4.25 -17.63
C ALA A 160 15.25 3.96 -16.44
N PHE A 161 15.05 2.70 -16.02
CA PHE A 161 14.15 2.33 -14.92
C PHE A 161 14.90 1.66 -13.76
N ALA A 162 14.43 1.85 -12.53
CA ALA A 162 15.03 1.24 -11.35
C ALA A 162 14.58 -0.22 -11.14
N TYR A 163 13.34 -0.54 -11.53
CA TYR A 163 12.75 -1.87 -11.38
C TYR A 163 12.29 -2.40 -12.74
N VAL A 164 12.86 -3.52 -13.17
CA VAL A 164 12.66 -4.15 -14.50
C VAL A 164 12.59 -5.66 -14.28
N PRO A 165 11.46 -6.20 -13.80
CA PRO A 165 11.32 -7.62 -13.50
C PRO A 165 11.28 -8.48 -14.77
N GLU A 166 10.61 -8.00 -15.84
CA GLU A 166 10.51 -8.66 -17.14
C GLU A 166 11.13 -7.75 -18.23
N PRO A 167 12.38 -7.97 -18.66
CA PRO A 167 13.09 -7.12 -19.63
C PRO A 167 12.48 -7.08 -21.04
N ASP A 168 11.64 -8.05 -21.36
CA ASP A 168 10.87 -8.21 -22.58
C ASP A 168 9.49 -7.55 -22.49
N LYS A 169 9.05 -7.13 -21.29
CA LYS A 169 7.72 -6.55 -21.07
C LYS A 169 7.78 -5.15 -20.44
N PRO A 170 7.90 -4.07 -21.25
CA PRO A 170 8.05 -2.69 -20.79
C PRO A 170 6.98 -2.19 -19.83
N SER A 171 5.75 -2.71 -19.92
CA SER A 171 4.65 -2.37 -19.02
C SER A 171 4.90 -2.73 -17.56
N THR A 172 5.80 -3.70 -17.30
CA THR A 172 6.18 -4.11 -15.93
C THR A 172 7.24 -3.21 -15.30
N TRP A 173 7.92 -2.37 -16.10
CA TRP A 173 9.03 -1.57 -15.61
C TRP A 173 8.51 -0.40 -14.79
N LYS A 174 9.11 -0.16 -13.62
CA LYS A 174 8.68 0.87 -12.66
C LYS A 174 9.85 1.75 -12.24
N LEU A 175 9.50 2.94 -11.75
CA LEU A 175 10.43 3.96 -11.24
C LEU A 175 11.44 4.45 -12.29
N ARG A 176 10.99 5.36 -13.16
CA ARG A 176 11.84 6.02 -14.15
C ARG A 176 12.92 6.89 -13.49
N LEU A 177 14.17 6.68 -13.91
CA LEU A 177 15.39 7.37 -13.47
C LEU A 177 15.81 8.48 -14.40
N TRP A 178 15.40 8.44 -15.67
CA TRP A 178 15.70 9.47 -16.66
C TRP A 178 14.60 10.54 -16.69
N GLU A 179 14.99 11.81 -16.68
CA GLU A 179 14.05 12.91 -16.82
C GLU A 179 13.49 13.00 -18.23
N ASP A 180 14.37 12.85 -19.22
CA ASP A 180 14.06 12.71 -20.64
C ASP A 180 15.22 11.98 -21.36
N PRO A 181 15.05 11.48 -22.60
CA PRO A 181 16.10 10.79 -23.36
C PRO A 181 17.39 11.59 -23.56
N THR A 182 17.32 12.93 -23.48
CA THR A 182 18.47 13.82 -23.68
C THR A 182 19.20 14.15 -22.37
N LYS A 183 18.49 14.58 -21.33
CA LYS A 183 19.03 14.93 -20.01
C LYS A 183 19.39 13.70 -19.19
N LYS A 184 18.77 12.55 -19.48
CA LYS A 184 18.98 11.29 -18.76
C LYS A 184 18.79 11.50 -17.25
N ILE A 185 19.77 11.11 -16.44
CA ILE A 185 19.66 11.08 -14.98
C ILE A 185 19.85 12.48 -14.40
N THR A 186 18.88 12.95 -13.61
CA THR A 186 18.94 14.22 -12.89
C THR A 186 18.63 14.05 -11.41
N ARG A 187 19.13 14.94 -10.57
CA ARG A 187 18.83 14.94 -9.12
C ARG A 187 17.32 15.02 -8.85
N ALA A 188 16.61 15.84 -9.62
CA ALA A 188 15.16 16.02 -9.50
C ALA A 188 14.41 14.71 -9.79
N GLN A 189 14.76 14.03 -10.89
CA GLN A 189 14.12 12.77 -11.25
C GLN A 189 14.40 11.65 -10.24
N LEU A 190 15.64 11.54 -9.76
CA LEU A 190 15.96 10.58 -8.69
C LEU A 190 15.16 10.87 -7.41
N GLY A 191 14.92 12.15 -7.09
CA GLY A 191 14.09 12.56 -5.96
C GLY A 191 12.63 12.11 -6.11
N ARG A 192 12.08 12.20 -7.32
CA ARG A 192 10.72 11.70 -7.64
C ARG A 192 10.65 10.18 -7.49
N ALA A 193 11.62 9.45 -8.05
CA ALA A 193 11.70 7.99 -7.92
C ALA A 193 11.83 7.55 -6.45
N ALA A 194 12.66 8.23 -5.67
CA ALA A 194 12.82 7.95 -4.24
C ALA A 194 11.56 8.27 -3.42
N SER A 195 10.81 9.31 -3.79
CA SER A 195 9.56 9.69 -3.12
C SER A 195 8.43 8.70 -3.38
N ALA A 196 8.39 8.08 -4.56
CA ALA A 196 7.43 7.03 -4.90
C ALA A 196 7.59 5.77 -4.04
N LEU A 197 8.75 5.58 -3.40
CA LEU A 197 9.00 4.52 -2.42
C LEU A 197 8.56 4.89 -0.99
N SER A 198 8.15 6.14 -0.75
CA SER A 198 7.68 6.58 0.57
C SER A 198 6.25 6.09 0.87
N PRO A 199 5.83 6.04 2.15
CA PRO A 199 4.46 5.68 2.52
C PRO A 199 3.39 6.57 1.87
N GLY A 200 3.70 7.84 1.62
CA GLY A 200 2.80 8.78 0.94
C GLY A 200 2.93 8.80 -0.60
N GLY A 201 3.89 8.06 -1.17
CA GLY A 201 4.16 8.04 -2.59
C GLY A 201 4.64 9.38 -3.17
N PHE A 202 4.79 9.43 -4.48
CA PHE A 202 5.03 10.68 -5.21
C PHE A 202 3.70 11.19 -5.76
N ARG A 203 3.28 12.40 -5.35
CA ARG A 203 1.94 12.96 -5.68
C ARG A 203 0.78 12.02 -5.29
N GLY A 204 0.94 11.28 -4.19
CA GLY A 204 -0.07 10.31 -3.71
C GLY A 204 -0.01 8.94 -4.40
N GLN A 205 0.88 8.74 -5.38
CA GLN A 205 1.06 7.45 -6.06
C GLN A 205 2.28 6.72 -5.53
N LYS A 206 2.06 5.55 -4.91
CA LYS A 206 3.12 4.67 -4.41
C LYS A 206 3.55 3.69 -5.50
N ALA A 207 4.86 3.44 -5.58
CA ALA A 207 5.36 2.37 -6.42
C ALA A 207 5.04 1.02 -5.78
N ASP A 208 4.29 0.21 -6.53
CA ASP A 208 3.99 -1.17 -6.18
C ASP A 208 5.18 -2.06 -6.57
N ILE A 209 6.03 -2.42 -5.61
CA ILE A 209 7.22 -3.25 -5.81
C ILE A 209 7.27 -4.29 -4.68
N PRO A 210 7.46 -5.59 -4.98
CA PRO A 210 7.60 -6.63 -3.97
C PRO A 210 8.70 -6.30 -2.95
N SER A 211 8.46 -6.63 -1.68
CA SER A 211 9.40 -6.33 -0.59
C SER A 211 10.79 -6.93 -0.84
N ALA A 212 10.86 -8.13 -1.43
CA ALA A 212 12.11 -8.80 -1.79
C ALA A 212 12.97 -8.02 -2.81
N ASP A 213 12.33 -7.23 -3.68
CA ASP A 213 13.02 -6.51 -4.76
C ASP A 213 13.42 -5.07 -4.36
N LEU A 214 12.78 -4.53 -3.32
CA LEU A 214 13.04 -3.16 -2.83
C LEU A 214 14.52 -2.87 -2.54
N PRO A 215 15.32 -3.77 -1.93
CA PRO A 215 16.75 -3.50 -1.67
C PRO A 215 17.55 -3.25 -2.95
N ALA A 216 17.34 -4.06 -3.99
CA ALA A 216 18.02 -3.92 -5.27
C ALA A 216 17.65 -2.61 -5.97
N VAL A 217 16.36 -2.26 -5.94
CA VAL A 217 15.83 -1.01 -6.50
C VAL A 217 16.43 0.21 -5.79
N LYS A 218 16.43 0.23 -4.45
CA LYS A 218 17.03 1.32 -3.67
C LYS A 218 18.52 1.48 -3.96
N ARG A 219 19.27 0.38 -4.02
CA ARG A 219 20.70 0.38 -4.37
C ARG A 219 20.96 0.98 -5.76
N LYS A 220 20.12 0.67 -6.75
CA LYS A 220 20.24 1.22 -8.11
C LYS A 220 20.03 2.73 -8.16
N ILE A 221 19.07 3.26 -7.38
CA ILE A 221 18.82 4.70 -7.24
C ILE A 221 19.99 5.39 -6.52
N ARG A 222 20.50 4.84 -5.42
CA ARG A 222 21.69 5.36 -4.71
C ARG A 222 22.91 5.44 -5.61
N ALA A 223 23.17 4.40 -6.39
CA ALA A 223 24.28 4.39 -7.34
C ALA A 223 24.19 5.53 -8.36
N GLN A 224 22.97 5.96 -8.74
CA GLN A 224 22.80 7.13 -9.61
C GLN A 224 23.03 8.45 -8.87
N TYR A 225 22.59 8.58 -7.62
CA TYR A 225 22.92 9.76 -6.79
C TYR A 225 24.43 9.93 -6.63
N LYS A 226 25.15 8.83 -6.36
CA LYS A 226 26.62 8.83 -6.23
C LYS A 226 27.32 9.28 -7.51
N LYS A 227 26.83 8.88 -8.68
CA LYS A 227 27.38 9.34 -9.98
C LYS A 227 27.16 10.84 -10.23
N LEU A 228 26.15 11.44 -9.59
CA LEU A 228 25.88 12.87 -9.65
C LEU A 228 26.60 13.64 -8.53
N GLU A 229 27.46 12.98 -7.74
CA GLU A 229 28.20 13.57 -6.61
C GLU A 229 27.27 14.28 -5.60
N VAL A 230 26.03 13.79 -5.46
CA VAL A 230 25.08 14.30 -4.47
C VAL A 230 25.52 13.80 -3.09
N ALA A 231 25.71 14.72 -2.15
CA ALA A 231 26.09 14.38 -0.78
C ALA A 231 25.03 13.50 -0.11
N ASP A 232 25.46 12.57 0.73
CA ASP A 232 24.57 11.57 1.32
C ASP A 232 23.47 12.22 2.17
N GLU A 233 23.74 13.34 2.84
CA GLU A 233 22.74 14.11 3.60
C GLU A 233 21.55 14.53 2.74
N GLU A 234 21.80 14.82 1.47
CA GLU A 234 20.81 15.28 0.49
C GLU A 234 20.02 14.14 -0.17
N ILE A 235 20.44 12.88 0.03
CA ILE A 235 19.73 11.70 -0.47
C ILE A 235 18.47 11.47 0.39
N SER A 236 17.37 11.12 -0.28
CA SER A 236 16.10 10.83 0.39
C SER A 236 16.20 9.66 1.36
N LYS A 237 15.67 9.83 2.58
CA LYS A 237 15.67 8.82 3.66
C LYS A 237 15.07 7.46 3.28
N TRP A 238 14.20 7.42 2.27
CA TRP A 238 13.54 6.19 1.83
C TRP A 238 14.43 5.29 0.96
N VAL A 239 15.50 5.86 0.44
CA VAL A 239 16.44 5.21 -0.48
C VAL A 239 17.86 5.14 0.08
N LYS A 240 18.19 5.99 1.06
CA LYS A 240 19.41 5.88 1.87
C LYS A 240 19.68 4.45 2.27
N GLU A 241 20.95 4.07 2.22
CA GLU A 241 21.34 2.74 2.64
C GLU A 241 21.01 2.63 4.13
N ALA A 242 20.38 1.52 4.53
CA ALA A 242 20.31 1.19 5.94
C ALA A 242 21.74 1.17 6.55
N ASN A 243 22.77 1.02 5.71
CA ASN A 243 24.20 1.12 6.03
C ASN A 243 24.75 2.52 6.27
N GLU A 244 24.04 3.64 6.24
CA GLU A 244 24.63 4.85 6.87
C GLU A 244 24.20 4.99 8.33
N ALA A 245 23.04 4.42 8.69
CA ALA A 245 22.74 4.11 10.08
C ALA A 245 23.56 2.91 10.57
N ARG A 246 23.92 1.98 9.66
CA ARG A 246 24.75 0.81 9.97
C ARG A 246 26.26 1.05 9.82
N GLU A 247 26.81 1.96 9.02
CA GLU A 247 28.27 2.18 8.88
C GLU A 247 28.80 2.93 10.09
N ARG A 248 28.03 3.84 10.70
CA ARG A 248 28.37 4.34 12.04
C ARG A 248 28.24 3.29 13.15
N ILE A 249 27.58 2.16 12.88
CA ILE A 249 27.42 1.02 13.79
C ILE A 249 28.38 -0.15 13.43
N PHE A 250 28.83 -0.27 12.18
CA PHE A 250 29.70 -1.32 11.67
C PHE A 250 31.17 -0.93 11.72
N GLU A 251 31.50 0.35 11.54
CA GLU A 251 32.83 0.88 11.87
C GLU A 251 33.07 0.90 13.40
N SER A 252 32.03 0.61 14.20
CA SER A 252 32.14 0.31 15.63
C SER A 252 31.89 -1.16 16.01
N CYS A 253 31.80 -2.07 15.02
CA CYS A 253 31.62 -3.52 15.27
C CYS A 253 32.59 -4.43 14.51
N GLU A 254 33.75 -3.95 14.07
CA GLU A 254 34.94 -4.80 14.11
C GLU A 254 35.45 -4.76 15.55
N VAL A 255 34.99 -5.72 16.35
CA VAL A 255 35.47 -5.87 17.71
C VAL A 255 36.89 -6.41 17.62
N ASP A 256 37.86 -5.51 17.59
CA ASP A 256 39.29 -5.80 17.67
C ASP A 256 39.64 -6.19 19.13
N ILE A 257 38.98 -7.24 19.62
CA ILE A 257 39.51 -8.03 20.72
C ILE A 257 40.65 -8.81 20.09
N GLN A 258 41.86 -8.66 20.62
CA GLN A 258 42.99 -9.51 20.22
C GLN A 258 42.55 -10.97 20.13
N GLU A 259 42.92 -11.63 19.03
CA GLU A 259 42.51 -13.00 18.74
C GLU A 259 42.69 -13.91 19.97
N VAL A 260 41.63 -14.64 20.32
CA VAL A 260 41.75 -15.63 21.39
C VAL A 260 42.51 -16.84 20.86
N THR A 261 43.74 -16.98 21.31
CA THR A 261 44.60 -18.12 20.99
C THR A 261 44.44 -19.24 22.01
N LYS A 262 44.58 -20.48 21.56
CA LYS A 262 44.63 -21.66 22.46
C LYS A 262 45.75 -21.52 23.49
N GLU A 263 46.88 -20.98 23.06
CA GLU A 263 48.04 -20.70 23.90
C GLU A 263 47.74 -19.64 24.97
N GLY A 264 46.96 -18.61 24.64
CA GLY A 264 46.49 -17.59 25.57
C GLY A 264 45.60 -18.19 26.65
N ILE A 265 44.57 -18.95 26.26
CA ILE A 265 43.68 -19.65 27.20
C ILE A 265 44.48 -20.61 28.08
N ALA A 266 45.43 -21.36 27.52
CA ALA A 266 46.30 -22.27 28.27
C ALA A 266 47.18 -21.52 29.30
N LYS A 267 47.56 -20.27 29.04
CA LYS A 267 48.25 -19.39 30.00
C LYS A 267 47.31 -18.67 30.98
N GLY A 268 45.99 -18.81 30.81
CA GLY A 268 44.98 -18.10 31.58
C GLY A 268 44.81 -16.64 31.18
N ILE A 269 45.22 -16.27 29.96
CA ILE A 269 45.08 -14.92 29.42
C ILE A 269 43.92 -14.95 28.42
N LEU A 270 42.88 -14.18 28.72
CA LEU A 270 41.70 -14.07 27.88
C LEU A 270 41.47 -12.60 27.50
N PRO A 271 41.61 -12.24 26.22
CA PRO A 271 41.17 -10.95 25.70
C PRO A 271 39.67 -10.73 25.93
N VAL A 272 39.31 -9.58 26.51
CA VAL A 272 37.92 -9.21 26.82
C VAL A 272 37.61 -7.79 26.35
N ARG A 273 36.39 -7.59 25.90
CA ARG A 273 35.77 -6.27 25.78
C ARG A 273 35.12 -5.92 27.11
N ILE A 274 35.45 -4.77 27.67
CA ILE A 274 34.94 -4.29 28.96
C ILE A 274 33.58 -3.62 28.76
N ILE A 275 33.53 -2.62 27.87
CA ILE A 275 32.32 -1.89 27.46
C ILE A 275 32.46 -1.33 26.04
N GLN A 276 31.33 -1.11 25.38
CA GLN A 276 31.23 -0.44 24.07
C GLN A 276 30.44 0.88 24.17
N PRO A 277 30.66 1.85 23.27
CA PRO A 277 29.85 3.05 23.20
C PRO A 277 28.39 2.74 22.80
N GLY A 278 27.48 3.63 23.14
CA GLY A 278 26.07 3.52 22.75
C GLY A 278 25.16 2.90 23.80
N PHE A 279 24.01 2.38 23.35
CA PHE A 279 23.00 1.84 24.25
C PHE A 279 23.45 0.56 24.94
N ASN A 280 23.17 0.49 26.24
CA ASN A 280 23.23 -0.75 26.99
C ASN A 280 22.05 -1.67 26.57
N SER A 281 22.09 -2.97 26.90
CA SER A 281 21.13 -3.97 26.41
C SER A 281 19.66 -3.64 26.75
N SER A 282 19.41 -3.00 27.90
CA SER A 282 18.08 -2.55 28.32
C SER A 282 17.68 -1.15 27.81
N LYS A 283 18.57 -0.47 27.07
CA LYS A 283 18.47 0.92 26.60
C LYS A 283 18.27 1.98 27.71
N GLY A 284 18.38 1.60 28.98
CA GLY A 284 18.30 2.50 30.12
C GLY A 284 19.52 3.42 30.29
N ARG A 285 20.64 3.08 29.65
CA ARG A 285 21.87 3.88 29.65
C ARG A 285 22.44 3.98 28.23
N PHE A 286 23.06 5.11 27.94
CA PHE A 286 23.84 5.33 26.73
C PHE A 286 25.25 5.77 27.13
N TYR A 287 26.28 5.00 26.77
CA TYR A 287 27.67 5.28 27.11
C TYR A 287 28.32 6.19 26.07
N SER A 288 28.85 7.33 26.52
CA SER A 288 29.61 8.25 25.68
C SER A 288 30.99 7.68 25.35
N GLU A 289 31.64 8.20 24.30
CA GLU A 289 33.05 7.90 24.01
C GLU A 289 33.98 8.24 25.19
N GLN A 290 33.64 9.29 25.96
CA GLN A 290 34.41 9.65 27.14
C GLN A 290 34.28 8.60 28.24
N ALA A 291 33.10 8.01 28.44
CA ALA A 291 32.92 6.90 29.37
C ALA A 291 33.75 5.66 28.97
N ILE A 292 33.96 5.43 27.67
CA ILE A 292 34.84 4.37 27.17
C ILE A 292 36.30 4.66 27.48
N LYS A 293 36.76 5.88 27.20
CA LYS A 293 38.12 6.34 27.55
C LYS A 293 38.38 6.22 29.05
N ASP A 294 37.40 6.61 29.87
CA ASP A 294 37.50 6.48 31.32
C ASP A 294 37.58 5.01 31.75
N ALA A 295 36.77 4.12 31.16
CA ALA A 295 36.82 2.68 31.46
C ALA A 295 38.18 2.05 31.15
N ALA A 296 38.76 2.38 29.99
CA ALA A 296 40.07 1.90 29.59
C ALA A 296 41.20 2.32 30.55
N VAL A 297 41.03 3.43 31.28
CA VAL A 297 42.01 3.89 32.28
C VAL A 297 41.70 3.35 33.67
N ILE A 298 40.42 3.38 34.05
CA ILE A 298 39.98 3.07 35.41
C ILE A 298 40.15 1.59 35.72
N PHE A 299 39.81 0.69 34.79
CA PHE A 299 39.76 -0.73 35.09
C PHE A 299 41.12 -1.46 34.96
N ASP A 300 42.20 -0.76 34.62
CA ASP A 300 43.53 -1.39 34.61
C ASP A 300 43.87 -1.88 36.02
N ASN A 301 44.39 -3.11 36.12
CA ASN A 301 44.72 -3.82 37.36
C ASN A 301 43.52 -4.05 38.32
N HIS A 302 42.28 -3.93 37.84
CA HIS A 302 41.10 -4.21 38.67
C HIS A 302 40.73 -5.69 38.69
N LYS A 303 40.11 -6.10 39.79
CA LYS A 303 39.65 -7.49 39.99
C LYS A 303 38.39 -7.77 39.17
N MET A 304 38.29 -9.01 38.71
CA MET A 304 37.13 -9.56 38.03
C MET A 304 36.52 -10.67 38.87
N TYR A 305 35.19 -10.61 39.08
CA TYR A 305 34.48 -11.62 39.85
C TYR A 305 33.59 -12.50 38.98
N ALA A 306 33.27 -13.71 39.45
CA ALA A 306 32.20 -14.53 38.91
C ALA A 306 30.86 -13.96 39.39
N ASP A 307 29.99 -13.67 38.43
CA ASP A 307 28.69 -13.07 38.60
C ASP A 307 28.72 -11.65 39.20
N HIS A 308 27.66 -10.90 38.93
CA HIS A 308 27.50 -9.55 39.47
C HIS A 308 26.91 -9.63 40.90
N PRO A 309 27.32 -8.76 41.84
CA PRO A 309 26.79 -8.81 43.19
C PRO A 309 25.33 -8.37 43.17
N THR A 310 24.51 -8.98 44.02
CA THR A 310 23.18 -8.45 44.27
C THR A 310 23.28 -7.15 45.07
N LYS A 311 22.19 -6.36 45.10
CA LYS A 311 22.14 -5.14 45.92
C LYS A 311 22.36 -5.41 47.41
N GLU A 312 21.95 -6.59 47.89
CA GLU A 312 22.19 -6.96 49.28
C GLU A 312 23.66 -7.31 49.51
N ASP A 313 24.32 -7.98 48.56
CA ASP A 313 25.76 -8.26 48.62
C ASP A 313 26.59 -6.96 48.64
N GLU A 314 26.22 -5.98 47.81
CA GLU A 314 26.87 -4.66 47.82
C GLU A 314 26.72 -3.94 49.17
N ARG A 315 25.59 -4.16 49.87
CA ARG A 315 25.34 -3.55 51.18
C ARG A 315 26.04 -4.28 52.31
N GLN A 316 26.05 -5.60 52.29
CA GLN A 316 26.60 -6.43 53.36
C GLN A 316 28.11 -6.64 53.23
N ARG A 317 28.62 -6.71 51.99
CA ARG A 317 30.00 -7.07 51.69
C ARG A 317 30.52 -6.35 50.43
N PRO A 318 30.70 -5.02 50.48
CA PRO A 318 31.14 -4.23 49.33
C PRO A 318 32.51 -4.64 48.79
N GLU A 319 33.37 -5.25 49.60
CA GLU A 319 34.69 -5.76 49.21
C GLU A 319 34.66 -7.10 48.46
N ARG A 320 33.48 -7.71 48.30
CA ARG A 320 33.22 -8.99 47.63
C ARG A 320 33.95 -10.19 48.27
N SER A 321 33.67 -11.40 47.76
CA SER A 321 34.30 -12.63 48.25
C SER A 321 35.57 -12.95 47.46
N ILE A 322 36.61 -13.40 48.17
CA ILE A 322 37.82 -13.96 47.52
C ILE A 322 37.50 -15.23 46.71
N ARG A 323 36.43 -15.95 47.05
CA ARG A 323 35.98 -17.14 46.31
C ARG A 323 35.49 -16.81 44.91
N ASP A 324 34.93 -15.61 44.76
CA ASP A 324 34.34 -15.15 43.51
C ASP A 324 35.37 -14.40 42.68
N TRP A 325 36.56 -14.07 43.23
CA TRP A 325 37.63 -13.42 42.46
C TRP A 325 38.27 -14.43 41.51
N VAL A 326 38.02 -14.27 40.22
CA VAL A 326 38.36 -15.27 39.19
C VAL A 326 39.38 -14.78 38.16
N ALA A 327 39.58 -13.47 38.03
CA ALA A 327 40.63 -12.90 37.20
C ALA A 327 41.05 -11.49 37.66
N THR A 328 42.16 -11.00 37.11
CA THR A 328 42.57 -9.59 37.21
C THR A 328 42.74 -9.04 35.80
N LEU A 329 42.23 -7.84 35.56
CA LEU A 329 42.29 -7.19 34.26
C LEU A 329 43.60 -6.42 34.10
N HIS A 330 44.25 -6.55 32.95
CA HIS A 330 45.50 -5.87 32.60
C HIS A 330 45.46 -5.32 31.18
N ALA A 331 46.43 -4.46 30.85
CA ALA A 331 46.66 -3.97 29.49
C ALA A 331 45.41 -3.33 28.86
N THR A 332 44.63 -2.63 29.68
CA THR A 332 43.39 -2.01 29.23
C THR A 332 43.67 -0.81 28.32
N ARG A 333 42.90 -0.70 27.25
CA ARG A 333 43.04 0.36 26.25
C ARG A 333 41.72 0.60 25.52
N VAL A 334 41.68 1.68 24.74
CA VAL A 334 40.63 1.86 23.73
C VAL A 334 41.10 1.18 22.45
N SER A 335 40.29 0.29 21.88
CA SER A 335 40.56 -0.34 20.58
C SER A 335 40.36 0.65 19.44
N ASP A 336 40.85 0.34 18.24
CA ASP A 336 40.65 1.18 17.06
C ASP A 336 39.15 1.36 16.71
N ALA A 337 38.33 0.33 16.99
CA ALA A 337 36.87 0.38 16.90
C ALA A 337 36.15 1.14 18.03
N GLY A 338 36.89 1.84 18.90
CA GLY A 338 36.31 2.69 19.94
C GLY A 338 35.73 1.95 21.16
N ASN A 339 36.12 0.69 21.40
CA ASN A 339 35.70 -0.10 22.58
C ASN A 339 36.74 -0.03 23.69
N ALA A 340 36.32 -0.15 24.96
CA ALA A 340 37.27 -0.40 26.05
C ALA A 340 37.55 -1.90 26.11
N VAL A 341 38.81 -2.29 25.94
CA VAL A 341 39.26 -3.68 25.90
C VAL A 341 40.40 -3.91 26.90
N GLY A 342 40.66 -5.17 27.27
CA GLY A 342 41.77 -5.56 28.13
C GLY A 342 42.03 -7.06 28.14
N GLU A 343 43.04 -7.49 28.89
CA GLU A 343 43.43 -8.88 29.06
C GLU A 343 43.04 -9.38 30.46
N ALA A 344 42.14 -10.35 30.54
CA ALA A 344 41.75 -10.99 31.79
C ALA A 344 42.74 -12.11 32.13
N HIS A 345 43.49 -11.93 33.21
CA HIS A 345 44.40 -12.92 33.75
C HIS A 345 43.66 -13.79 34.77
N ILE A 346 43.20 -14.95 34.31
CA ILE A 346 42.36 -15.90 35.04
C ILE A 346 43.21 -16.62 36.09
N ASN A 347 42.83 -16.49 37.35
CA ASN A 347 43.47 -17.16 38.49
C ASN A 347 42.63 -18.34 39.02
N ALA A 348 41.38 -18.49 38.57
CA ALA A 348 40.49 -19.58 38.96
C ALA A 348 40.53 -20.75 37.95
N GLY A 349 40.97 -21.94 38.42
CA GLY A 349 41.10 -23.14 37.59
C GLY A 349 39.78 -23.59 36.94
N TRP A 350 38.69 -23.59 37.71
CA TRP A 350 37.36 -23.99 37.21
C TRP A 350 36.86 -23.08 36.06
N LEU A 351 37.13 -21.78 36.14
CA LEU A 351 36.71 -20.83 35.11
C LEU A 351 37.56 -21.00 33.85
N LYS A 352 38.86 -21.26 34.03
CA LYS A 352 39.76 -21.55 32.92
C LYS A 352 39.32 -22.79 32.13
N GLU A 353 38.95 -23.88 32.81
CA GLU A 353 38.41 -25.09 32.19
C GLU A 353 37.10 -24.81 31.44
N LYS A 354 36.21 -24.00 32.04
CA LYS A 354 34.96 -23.57 31.40
C LYS A 354 35.22 -22.76 30.13
N ILE A 355 36.14 -21.79 30.17
CA ILE A 355 36.52 -20.97 29.01
C ILE A 355 37.13 -21.83 27.91
N GLN A 356 38.00 -22.78 28.25
CA GLN A 356 38.54 -23.72 27.27
C GLN A 356 37.43 -24.53 26.59
N THR A 357 36.48 -25.05 27.38
CA THR A 357 35.33 -25.79 26.86
C THR A 357 34.49 -24.93 25.91
N LEU A 358 34.15 -23.70 26.31
CA LEU A 358 33.39 -22.78 25.47
C LEU A 358 34.14 -22.39 24.18
N TYR A 359 35.44 -22.21 24.26
CA TYR A 359 36.27 -21.90 23.09
C TYR A 359 36.32 -23.07 22.10
N GLU A 360 36.46 -24.30 22.59
CA GLU A 360 36.44 -25.52 21.76
C GLU A 360 35.07 -25.73 21.11
N GLN A 361 33.99 -25.37 21.80
CA GLN A 361 32.60 -25.43 21.31
C GLN A 361 32.23 -24.29 20.35
N GLY A 362 33.03 -23.22 20.29
CA GLY A 362 32.68 -22.02 19.52
C GLY A 362 31.62 -21.14 20.19
N ASP A 363 31.44 -21.30 21.50
CA ASP A 363 30.42 -20.65 22.33
C ASP A 363 31.00 -19.58 23.26
N LEU A 364 32.28 -19.24 23.09
CA LEU A 364 32.95 -18.26 23.96
C LEU A 364 32.27 -16.88 23.93
N GLN A 365 31.62 -16.52 22.81
CA GLN A 365 30.84 -15.29 22.71
C GLN A 365 29.70 -15.16 23.73
N HIS A 366 29.21 -16.27 24.27
CA HIS A 366 28.14 -16.28 25.27
C HIS A 366 28.62 -15.96 26.68
N LEU A 367 29.94 -15.86 26.90
CA LEU A 367 30.49 -15.40 28.16
C LEU A 367 30.63 -13.87 28.12
N GLY A 368 29.73 -13.20 28.83
CA GLY A 368 29.69 -11.74 28.94
C GLY A 368 30.66 -11.19 29.99
N THR A 369 30.96 -9.91 29.87
CA THR A 369 31.58 -9.12 30.95
C THR A 369 30.69 -7.92 31.31
N SER A 370 30.64 -7.57 32.59
CA SER A 370 29.79 -6.47 33.09
C SER A 370 30.54 -5.59 34.07
N ILE A 371 30.44 -4.28 33.91
CA ILE A 371 31.10 -3.32 34.79
C ILE A 371 30.28 -3.01 36.04
N ASN A 372 30.94 -3.00 37.20
CA ASN A 372 30.46 -2.29 38.38
C ASN A 372 31.22 -0.97 38.52
N ALA A 373 30.57 0.15 38.22
CA ALA A 373 31.19 1.46 38.33
C ALA A 373 30.21 2.59 38.61
N ILE A 374 30.77 3.66 39.18
CA ILE A 374 30.07 4.92 39.38
C ILE A 374 30.34 5.80 38.17
N GLY A 375 29.28 6.31 37.54
CA GLY A 375 29.36 7.21 36.40
C GLY A 375 28.60 8.52 36.65
N ARG A 376 28.97 9.56 35.89
CA ARG A 376 28.20 10.79 35.79
C ARG A 376 27.18 10.61 34.69
N GLY A 377 25.90 10.84 34.98
CA GLY A 377 24.84 10.64 34.01
C GLY A 377 23.76 11.72 34.04
N THR A 378 23.32 12.14 32.86
CA THR A 378 22.20 13.07 32.68
C THR A 378 21.05 12.38 31.95
N LYS A 379 19.80 12.72 32.27
CA LYS A 379 18.64 12.18 31.56
C LYS A 379 18.50 12.89 30.21
N GLN A 380 18.54 12.14 29.12
CA GLN A 380 18.46 12.68 27.77
C GLN A 380 17.54 11.82 26.89
N LEU A 381 17.09 12.41 25.78
CA LEU A 381 16.36 11.70 24.73
C LEU A 381 17.35 11.43 23.59
N ILE A 382 17.77 10.17 23.44
CA ILE A 382 18.70 9.74 22.39
C ILE A 382 17.94 8.77 21.50
N GLU A 383 17.93 9.01 20.19
CA GLU A 383 17.19 8.17 19.22
C GLU A 383 15.71 7.93 19.59
N GLY A 384 15.06 8.94 20.20
CA GLY A 384 13.66 8.86 20.64
C GLY A 384 13.43 8.08 21.95
N ILE A 385 14.49 7.59 22.60
CA ILE A 385 14.43 6.82 23.84
C ILE A 385 14.90 7.67 25.01
N LYS A 386 14.09 7.75 26.07
CA LYS A 386 14.48 8.39 27.33
C LYS A 386 15.52 7.50 28.01
N THR A 387 16.76 7.95 28.07
CA THR A 387 17.89 7.18 28.59
C THR A 387 18.75 8.04 29.52
N THR A 388 19.57 7.40 30.34
CA THR A 388 20.64 8.09 31.08
C THR A 388 21.89 8.13 30.20
N PHE A 389 22.21 9.31 29.68
CA PHE A 389 23.46 9.56 29.00
C PHE A 389 24.60 9.55 30.01
N VAL A 390 25.47 8.54 29.95
CA VAL A 390 26.64 8.39 30.82
C VAL A 390 27.78 9.18 30.21
N GLU A 391 28.04 10.35 30.78
CA GLU A 391 29.04 11.31 30.30
C GLU A 391 30.47 10.85 30.56
N GLY A 392 30.69 10.11 31.64
CA GLY A 392 32.00 9.60 32.03
C GLY A 392 31.92 8.70 33.26
N LEU A 393 33.02 8.00 33.55
CA LEU A 393 33.15 7.14 34.73
C LEU A 393 34.06 7.79 35.77
N VAL A 394 33.80 7.49 37.04
CA VAL A 394 34.53 8.04 38.18
C VAL A 394 35.28 6.90 38.87
N ASN A 395 36.58 7.08 39.10
CA ASN A 395 37.40 6.11 39.82
C ASN A 395 36.90 5.91 41.27
N SER A 396 36.65 4.66 41.66
CA SER A 396 36.19 4.24 42.98
C SER A 396 36.83 2.90 43.36
N ARG A 397 37.10 2.71 44.66
CA ARG A 397 37.76 1.49 45.19
C ARG A 397 36.92 0.21 45.08
N THR A 398 35.63 0.31 44.78
CA THR A 398 34.71 -0.82 44.69
C THR A 398 34.44 -1.25 43.24
N GLN A 399 35.19 -0.71 42.28
CA GLN A 399 35.00 -1.01 40.87
C GLN A 399 35.50 -2.40 40.49
N SER A 400 34.77 -3.05 39.60
CA SER A 400 35.10 -4.40 39.11
C SER A 400 34.53 -4.62 37.72
N VAL A 401 35.08 -5.62 37.02
CA VAL A 401 34.55 -6.12 35.75
C VAL A 401 34.24 -7.60 35.94
N ASP A 402 32.97 -7.96 36.02
CA ASP A 402 32.56 -9.32 36.38
C ASP A 402 32.26 -10.16 35.15
N PHE A 403 32.59 -11.45 35.18
CA PHE A 403 32.12 -12.42 34.20
C PHE A 403 30.67 -12.76 34.49
N VAL A 404 29.81 -12.65 33.47
CA VAL A 404 28.37 -12.86 33.58
C VAL A 404 27.87 -13.69 32.40
N THR A 405 26.69 -14.28 32.54
CA THR A 405 26.02 -14.95 31.42
C THR A 405 25.51 -13.97 30.37
N GLU A 406 25.05 -12.78 30.81
CA GLU A 406 24.45 -11.78 29.92
C GLU A 406 25.03 -10.39 30.22
N ALA A 407 25.72 -9.80 29.26
CA ALA A 407 26.37 -8.51 29.44
C ALA A 407 25.39 -7.34 29.27
N GLY A 408 25.37 -6.44 30.25
CA GLY A 408 24.47 -5.27 30.21
C GLY A 408 24.97 -4.12 29.34
N ALA A 409 26.29 -3.99 29.14
CA ALA A 409 26.94 -2.86 28.45
C ALA A 409 27.79 -3.31 27.25
N GLY A 410 27.45 -4.46 26.67
CA GLY A 410 28.17 -5.03 25.52
C GLY A 410 29.55 -5.59 25.84
N GLY A 411 29.87 -5.87 27.10
CA GLY A 411 31.12 -6.55 27.46
C GLY A 411 31.11 -8.02 27.05
N GLN A 412 32.23 -8.58 26.63
CA GLN A 412 32.28 -9.94 26.08
C GLN A 412 33.68 -10.56 26.22
N ALA A 413 33.73 -11.86 26.49
CA ALA A 413 34.93 -12.67 26.37
C ALA A 413 35.12 -13.11 24.91
N GLY A 414 36.25 -12.71 24.30
CA GLY A 414 36.81 -13.33 23.09
C GLY A 414 35.97 -13.43 21.80
N LEU A 415 36.52 -13.00 20.67
CA LEU A 415 36.06 -13.41 19.33
C LEU A 415 37.09 -14.34 18.67
N ARG A 416 36.62 -15.29 17.86
CA ARG A 416 37.41 -16.24 17.08
C ARG A 416 37.32 -15.87 15.60
N GLU A 417 38.44 -15.71 14.90
CA GLU A 417 38.45 -15.63 13.43
C GLU A 417 38.48 -17.03 12.79
N SER A 418 37.93 -17.11 11.57
CA SER A 418 37.83 -18.28 10.66
C SER A 418 36.56 -19.14 10.92
N ILE A 419 35.56 -19.21 10.04
CA ILE A 419 35.49 -19.33 8.57
C ILE A 419 34.15 -18.77 8.06
N GLY A 420 34.10 -18.26 6.83
CA GLY A 420 32.90 -17.68 6.19
C GLY A 420 31.66 -18.59 6.17
N ASP A 421 30.51 -17.92 6.01
CA ASP A 421 29.14 -18.44 6.00
C ASP A 421 28.67 -19.06 7.34
N SER A 422 27.51 -18.74 7.89
CA SER A 422 26.31 -18.14 7.33
C SER A 422 25.27 -17.98 8.45
N PHE A 423 24.39 -16.99 8.30
CA PHE A 423 23.03 -16.96 8.87
C PHE A 423 22.84 -16.85 10.39
N VAL A 424 22.48 -15.64 10.84
CA VAL A 424 21.09 -15.41 11.28
C VAL A 424 20.63 -14.08 10.69
N ASP A 425 19.96 -14.19 9.54
CA ASP A 425 19.11 -13.12 9.02
C ASP A 425 17.93 -12.98 9.98
N ALA A 426 17.85 -11.89 10.73
CA ALA A 426 16.75 -11.61 11.65
C ALA A 426 15.42 -11.29 10.92
N ASP A 427 15.40 -11.43 9.59
CA ASP A 427 14.22 -11.21 8.75
C ASP A 427 13.52 -12.52 8.33
N LEU A 428 13.96 -13.70 8.82
CA LEU A 428 13.33 -15.01 8.56
C LEU A 428 13.18 -15.84 9.85
N ILE A 429 12.29 -15.45 10.76
CA ILE A 429 11.75 -16.39 11.75
C ILE A 429 10.32 -16.72 11.36
N ASP A 430 10.10 -17.96 10.92
CA ASP A 430 8.78 -18.50 10.63
C ASP A 430 8.01 -18.76 11.95
N VAL A 431 6.69 -18.50 11.91
CA VAL A 431 5.76 -18.61 13.05
C VAL A 431 5.71 -20.03 13.64
N ALA A 432 5.92 -21.07 12.83
CA ALA A 432 5.95 -22.45 13.29
C ALA A 432 7.20 -22.74 14.15
N THR A 433 8.36 -22.28 13.72
CA THR A 433 9.61 -22.40 14.48
C THR A 433 9.55 -21.65 15.83
N LEU A 434 8.82 -20.53 15.89
CA LEU A 434 8.61 -19.75 17.12
C LEU A 434 7.62 -20.42 18.09
N ARG A 435 6.64 -21.19 17.56
CA ARG A 435 5.68 -21.99 18.33
C ARG A 435 6.31 -23.21 19.03
N GLU A 436 7.29 -23.84 18.40
CA GLU A 436 7.98 -25.00 18.99
C GLU A 436 9.06 -24.61 19.99
N SER A 437 9.81 -23.53 19.71
CA SER A 437 10.95 -23.13 20.54
C SER A 437 10.56 -22.36 21.80
N ARG A 438 9.50 -21.54 21.75
CA ARG A 438 9.03 -20.70 22.87
C ARG A 438 7.50 -20.59 22.92
N PRO A 439 6.80 -21.70 23.25
CA PRO A 439 5.34 -21.72 23.34
C PRO A 439 4.79 -20.73 24.37
N ASP A 440 5.57 -20.40 25.41
CA ASP A 440 5.27 -19.40 26.43
C ASP A 440 5.12 -17.98 25.87
N LEU A 441 5.99 -17.60 24.92
CA LEU A 441 5.93 -16.29 24.28
C LEU A 441 4.77 -16.19 23.28
N VAL A 442 4.48 -17.28 22.57
CA VAL A 442 3.33 -17.33 21.67
C VAL A 442 2.02 -17.24 22.47
N GLU A 443 1.91 -17.95 23.59
CA GLU A 443 0.73 -17.89 24.45
C GLU A 443 0.56 -16.50 25.10
N ALA A 444 1.65 -15.87 25.54
CA ALA A 444 1.63 -14.50 26.03
C ALA A 444 1.14 -13.51 24.96
N ILE A 445 1.68 -13.60 23.73
CA ILE A 445 1.28 -12.75 22.60
C ILE A 445 -0.18 -13.03 22.18
N GLU A 446 -0.59 -14.29 22.09
CA GLU A 446 -1.98 -14.66 21.78
C GLU A 446 -2.95 -14.20 22.87
N SER A 447 -2.52 -14.17 24.14
CA SER A 447 -3.30 -13.64 25.26
C SER A 447 -3.43 -12.12 25.19
N ASP A 448 -2.36 -11.40 24.86
CA ASP A 448 -2.39 -9.95 24.69
C ASP A 448 -3.23 -9.53 23.48
N ILE A 449 -3.14 -10.27 22.37
CA ILE A 449 -3.98 -10.06 21.19
C ILE A 449 -5.45 -10.37 21.52
N ARG A 450 -5.75 -11.46 22.23
CA ARG A 450 -7.13 -11.75 22.70
C ARG A 450 -7.66 -10.66 23.62
N ASN A 451 -6.82 -10.14 24.51
CA ASN A 451 -7.19 -9.05 25.41
C ASN A 451 -7.45 -7.75 24.64
N GLN A 452 -6.61 -7.41 23.66
CA GLN A 452 -6.83 -6.27 22.78
C GLN A 452 -8.12 -6.42 21.95
N ILE A 453 -8.35 -7.59 21.33
CA ILE A 453 -9.57 -7.87 20.58
C ILE A 453 -10.80 -7.76 21.49
N ASN A 454 -10.75 -8.32 22.71
CA ASN A 454 -11.86 -8.21 23.67
C ASN A 454 -12.11 -6.75 24.10
N MET A 455 -11.06 -5.96 24.29
CA MET A 455 -11.20 -4.53 24.60
C MET A 455 -11.81 -3.75 23.43
N GLU A 456 -11.42 -4.05 22.20
CA GLU A 456 -11.95 -3.40 21.00
C GLU A 456 -13.40 -3.82 20.73
N VAL A 457 -13.74 -5.10 20.87
CA VAL A 457 -15.12 -5.59 20.76
C VAL A 457 -16.00 -4.95 21.83
N LYS A 458 -15.52 -4.84 23.08
CA LYS A 458 -16.25 -4.15 24.15
C LYS A 458 -16.50 -2.67 23.82
N LYS A 459 -15.47 -1.95 23.35
CA LYS A 459 -15.62 -0.56 22.90
C LYS A 459 -16.60 -0.44 21.74
N LYS A 460 -16.58 -1.39 20.80
CA LYS A 460 -17.50 -1.39 19.66
C LYS A 460 -18.94 -1.63 20.12
N MET A 461 -19.18 -2.56 21.04
CA MET A 461 -20.50 -2.79 21.62
C MET A 461 -21.02 -1.57 22.39
N GLU A 462 -20.17 -0.92 23.19
CA GLU A 462 -20.52 0.32 23.91
C GLU A 462 -20.87 1.47 22.93
N LEU A 463 -20.13 1.57 21.81
CA LEU A 463 -20.43 2.53 20.75
C LEU A 463 -21.73 2.19 20.02
N GLU A 464 -22.00 0.92 19.72
CA GLU A 464 -23.25 0.48 19.08
C GLU A 464 -24.46 0.74 19.98
N GLU A 465 -24.37 0.49 21.29
CA GLU A 465 -25.41 0.86 22.25
C GLU A 465 -25.63 2.37 22.30
N ARG A 466 -24.55 3.16 22.30
CA ARG A 466 -24.66 4.62 22.31
C ARG A 466 -25.26 5.17 21.02
N VAL A 467 -24.93 4.57 19.86
CA VAL A 467 -25.54 4.92 18.57
C VAL A 467 -27.03 4.63 18.61
N LYS A 468 -27.44 3.45 19.09
CA LYS A 468 -28.86 3.08 19.21
C LYS A 468 -29.64 3.99 20.15
N GLU A 469 -29.03 4.41 21.27
CA GLU A 469 -29.63 5.38 22.19
C GLU A 469 -29.81 6.75 21.51
N LEU A 470 -28.78 7.23 20.80
CA LEU A 470 -28.83 8.51 20.09
C LEU A 470 -29.84 8.48 18.94
N GLU A 471 -29.92 7.39 18.18
CA GLU A 471 -30.95 7.19 17.15
C GLU A 471 -32.35 7.24 17.77
N GLY A 472 -32.55 6.59 18.92
CA GLY A 472 -33.80 6.70 19.69
C GLY A 472 -34.14 8.15 20.04
N GLN A 473 -33.19 8.89 20.60
CA GLN A 473 -33.37 10.31 20.93
C GLN A 473 -33.70 11.17 19.69
N VAL A 474 -33.02 10.93 18.56
CA VAL A 474 -33.30 11.63 17.30
C VAL A 474 -34.71 11.32 16.79
N THR A 475 -35.17 10.07 16.86
CA THR A 475 -36.54 9.71 16.45
C THR A 475 -37.61 10.37 17.33
N THR A 476 -37.42 10.40 18.65
CA THR A 476 -38.31 11.10 19.58
C THR A 476 -38.36 12.59 19.26
N LEU A 477 -37.19 13.25 19.19
CA LEU A 477 -37.11 14.68 18.88
C LEU A 477 -37.68 15.02 17.50
N THR A 478 -37.55 14.13 16.52
CA THR A 478 -38.14 14.33 15.18
C THR A 478 -39.66 14.26 15.23
N THR A 479 -40.21 13.32 16.03
CA THR A 479 -41.66 13.17 16.23
C THR A 479 -42.23 14.37 16.97
N GLU A 480 -41.61 14.77 18.08
CA GLU A 480 -42.00 15.96 18.86
C GLU A 480 -41.95 17.24 18.00
N ASN A 481 -40.90 17.42 17.18
CA ASN A 481 -40.84 18.55 16.25
C ASN A 481 -41.93 18.51 15.17
N GLY A 482 -42.35 17.31 14.74
CA GLY A 482 -43.46 17.13 13.81
C GLY A 482 -44.79 17.56 14.44
N GLU A 483 -45.10 17.04 15.62
CA GLU A 483 -46.31 17.37 16.39
C GLU A 483 -46.36 18.87 16.75
N LEU A 484 -45.22 19.46 17.15
CA LEU A 484 -45.12 20.89 17.40
C LEU A 484 -45.37 21.73 16.14
N LYS A 485 -44.91 21.28 14.96
CA LYS A 485 -45.22 21.96 13.70
C LYS A 485 -46.71 21.88 13.36
N GLU A 486 -47.33 20.72 13.50
CA GLU A 486 -48.77 20.55 13.25
C GLU A 486 -49.61 21.43 14.18
N THR A 487 -49.29 21.46 15.48
CA THR A 487 -49.97 22.32 16.45
C THR A 487 -49.80 23.80 16.14
N ILE A 488 -48.61 24.25 15.72
CA ILE A 488 -48.38 25.63 15.26
C ILE A 488 -49.24 25.94 14.04
N THR A 489 -49.27 25.07 13.03
CA THR A 489 -50.07 25.31 11.81
C THR A 489 -51.57 25.36 12.10
N GLN A 490 -52.06 24.54 13.02
CA GLN A 490 -53.46 24.55 13.44
C GLN A 490 -53.80 25.83 14.22
N ALA A 491 -52.92 26.26 15.14
CA ALA A 491 -53.09 27.51 15.87
C ALA A 491 -53.09 28.73 14.93
N GLU A 492 -52.24 28.74 13.89
CA GLU A 492 -52.24 29.79 12.87
C GLU A 492 -53.54 29.83 12.06
N LYS A 493 -54.06 28.66 11.63
CA LYS A 493 -55.36 28.58 10.92
C LYS A 493 -56.51 29.06 11.79
N GLU A 494 -56.53 28.66 13.06
CA GLU A 494 -57.56 29.10 14.01
C GLU A 494 -57.50 30.61 14.25
N LYS A 495 -56.28 31.18 14.32
CA LYS A 495 -56.09 32.62 14.40
C LYS A 495 -56.61 33.35 13.16
N VAL A 496 -56.25 32.90 11.96
CA VAL A 496 -56.73 33.48 10.69
C VAL A 496 -58.25 33.40 10.59
N ARG A 497 -58.84 32.26 10.94
CA ARG A 497 -60.29 32.10 10.98
C ARG A 497 -60.94 33.03 12.01
N ALA A 498 -60.38 33.16 13.21
CA ALA A 498 -60.91 34.08 14.23
C ALA A 498 -60.89 35.53 13.75
N GLU A 499 -59.81 35.96 13.08
CA GLU A 499 -59.67 37.28 12.48
C GLU A 499 -60.71 37.50 11.37
N ALA A 500 -60.86 36.56 10.43
CA ALA A 500 -61.87 36.62 9.37
C ALA A 500 -63.31 36.64 9.91
N GLN A 501 -63.62 35.81 10.92
CA GLN A 501 -64.93 35.78 11.56
C GLN A 501 -65.29 37.08 12.28
N ALA A 502 -64.31 37.78 12.87
CA ALA A 502 -64.54 39.09 13.47
C ALA A 502 -64.99 40.11 12.41
N VAL A 503 -64.32 40.13 11.26
CA VAL A 503 -64.65 41.01 10.13
C VAL A 503 -66.01 40.65 9.52
N ILE A 504 -66.29 39.37 9.30
CA ILE A 504 -67.58 38.87 8.78
C ILE A 504 -68.73 39.27 9.71
N LYS A 505 -68.58 39.07 11.03
CA LYS A 505 -69.59 39.46 12.02
C LYS A 505 -69.86 40.96 11.99
N GLU A 506 -68.81 41.76 11.90
CA GLU A 506 -68.95 43.21 11.78
C GLU A 506 -69.70 43.61 10.51
N ALA A 507 -69.33 43.06 9.35
CA ALA A 507 -69.96 43.34 8.05
C ALA A 507 -71.45 42.95 8.03
N VAL A 508 -71.80 41.75 8.49
CA VAL A 508 -73.19 41.28 8.56
C VAL A 508 -74.02 42.09 9.56
N SER A 509 -73.41 42.54 10.67
CA SER A 509 -74.12 43.38 11.65
C SER A 509 -74.52 44.73 11.06
N LYS A 510 -73.65 45.32 10.23
CA LYS A 510 -73.85 46.61 9.54
C LYS A 510 -74.82 46.51 8.35
N ALA A 511 -75.08 45.32 7.82
CA ALA A 511 -76.00 45.12 6.71
C ALA A 511 -77.47 45.33 7.15
N GLU A 512 -78.25 46.02 6.33
CA GLU A 512 -79.69 46.27 6.53
C GLU A 512 -80.53 45.06 6.12
N LEU A 513 -80.26 43.91 6.74
CA LEU A 513 -80.94 42.63 6.50
C LEU A 513 -81.79 42.20 7.71
N PRO A 514 -82.91 41.47 7.53
CA PRO A 514 -83.65 40.87 8.64
C PRO A 514 -82.78 39.92 9.47
N GLU A 515 -83.04 39.84 10.78
CA GLU A 515 -82.24 39.05 11.73
C GLU A 515 -82.10 37.56 11.35
N VAL A 516 -83.12 36.99 10.72
CA VAL A 516 -83.09 35.60 10.23
C VAL A 516 -82.07 35.43 9.09
N ALA A 517 -81.96 36.42 8.20
CA ALA A 517 -81.01 36.41 7.09
C ALA A 517 -79.57 36.64 7.59
N LYS A 518 -79.37 37.54 8.57
CA LYS A 518 -78.07 37.73 9.24
C LYS A 518 -77.58 36.44 9.90
N THR A 519 -78.47 35.76 10.62
CA THR A 519 -78.15 34.47 11.27
C THR A 519 -77.77 33.40 10.24
N ARG A 520 -78.45 33.38 9.08
CA ARG A 520 -78.15 32.47 7.98
C ARG A 520 -76.77 32.73 7.37
N LEU A 521 -76.44 34.00 7.11
CA LEU A 521 -75.13 34.40 6.56
C LEU A 521 -73.98 34.06 7.53
N LEU A 522 -74.14 34.37 8.82
CA LEU A 522 -73.13 34.01 9.82
C LEU A 522 -72.91 32.49 9.92
N LYS A 523 -73.97 31.70 9.75
CA LYS A 523 -73.86 30.24 9.76
C LYS A 523 -73.26 29.68 8.47
N ALA A 524 -73.57 30.29 7.33
CA ALA A 524 -73.03 29.86 6.04
C ALA A 524 -71.50 30.09 5.96
N HIS A 525 -71.03 31.19 6.55
CA HIS A 525 -69.62 31.60 6.51
C HIS A 525 -68.83 31.26 7.78
N GLU A 526 -69.36 30.45 8.70
CA GLU A 526 -68.75 30.15 10.01
C GLU A 526 -67.34 29.52 9.91
N LYS A 527 -67.05 28.85 8.79
CA LYS A 527 -65.81 28.13 8.52
C LYS A 527 -64.82 28.88 7.63
N ASP A 528 -65.18 30.08 7.18
CA ASP A 528 -64.38 30.79 6.20
C ASP A 528 -63.12 31.37 6.85
N GLU A 529 -62.01 31.20 6.13
CA GLU A 529 -60.68 31.67 6.51
C GLU A 529 -60.38 33.08 5.95
N THR A 530 -61.31 33.65 5.16
CA THR A 530 -61.20 35.01 4.60
C THR A 530 -62.55 35.72 4.63
N SER A 531 -62.55 37.06 4.61
CA SER A 531 -63.77 37.88 4.60
C SER A 531 -64.18 38.34 3.19
N GLU A 532 -63.54 37.88 2.12
CA GLU A 532 -63.77 38.40 0.77
C GLU A 532 -65.15 38.00 0.21
N ALA A 533 -65.62 36.81 0.56
CA ALA A 533 -66.88 36.27 0.03
C ALA A 533 -68.14 36.89 0.70
N ILE A 534 -67.99 37.52 1.87
CA ILE A 534 -69.16 38.00 2.65
C ILE A 534 -69.81 39.22 2.01
N GLU A 535 -69.04 40.09 1.36
CA GLU A 535 -69.60 41.30 0.76
C GLU A 535 -70.53 40.97 -0.40
N GLU A 536 -70.15 40.00 -1.23
CA GLU A 536 -70.98 39.55 -2.35
C GLU A 536 -72.20 38.77 -1.86
N ALA A 537 -72.02 37.91 -0.85
CA ALA A 537 -73.14 37.19 -0.23
C ALA A 537 -74.16 38.14 0.42
N ILE A 538 -73.70 39.22 1.08
CA ILE A 538 -74.60 40.26 1.62
C ILE A 538 -75.37 40.94 0.49
N LYS A 539 -74.73 41.31 -0.63
CA LYS A 539 -75.41 41.94 -1.77
C LYS A 539 -76.45 41.01 -2.40
N GLU A 540 -76.11 39.75 -2.61
CA GLU A 540 -77.05 38.75 -3.14
C GLU A 540 -78.25 38.56 -2.21
N GLU A 541 -78.00 38.51 -0.89
CA GLU A 541 -79.06 38.39 0.11
C GLU A 541 -79.98 39.61 0.13
N VAL A 542 -79.40 40.82 0.03
CA VAL A 542 -80.16 42.08 -0.07
C VAL A 542 -81.03 42.08 -1.32
N ALA A 543 -80.48 41.67 -2.47
CA ALA A 543 -81.23 41.58 -3.72
C ALA A 543 -82.37 40.56 -3.60
N TYR A 544 -82.12 39.40 -2.99
CA TYR A 544 -83.14 38.38 -2.77
C TYR A 544 -84.28 38.88 -1.87
N VAL A 545 -83.95 39.51 -0.73
CA VAL A 545 -84.96 40.08 0.18
C VAL A 545 -85.76 41.19 -0.50
N ALA A 546 -85.16 42.01 -1.37
CA ALA A 546 -85.86 43.03 -2.14
C ALA A 546 -86.91 42.43 -3.11
N THR A 547 -86.63 41.29 -3.74
CA THR A 547 -87.63 40.62 -4.60
C THR A 547 -88.84 40.10 -3.82
N LEU A 548 -88.65 39.76 -2.54
CA LEU A 548 -89.70 39.27 -1.64
C LEU A 548 -90.58 40.39 -1.09
N THR A 549 -90.05 41.61 -0.90
CA THR A 549 -90.83 42.76 -0.44
C THR A 549 -91.70 43.36 -1.56
N GLU A 550 -91.28 43.29 -2.81
CA GLU A 550 -92.09 43.72 -3.98
C GLU A 550 -93.26 42.77 -4.30
N THR A 551 -93.18 41.49 -3.89
CA THR A 551 -94.21 40.47 -4.14
C THR A 551 -95.30 40.40 -3.04
N GLY A 552 -95.30 41.33 -2.09
CA GLY A 552 -96.24 41.45 -0.96
C GLY A 552 -97.70 41.82 -1.28
N LYS A 553 -98.30 41.29 -2.35
CA LYS A 553 -99.76 41.35 -2.59
C LYS A 553 -100.35 39.94 -2.65
N ILE A 554 -100.85 39.46 -1.51
CA ILE A 554 -101.66 38.24 -1.43
C ILE A 554 -103.01 38.50 -2.12
N ARG A 555 -103.38 37.67 -3.12
CA ARG A 555 -104.69 37.70 -3.81
C ARG A 555 -105.38 36.34 -3.68
N ASN A 556 -106.39 36.24 -2.79
CA ASN A 556 -107.51 35.26 -2.76
C ASN A 556 -108.14 35.24 -1.35
N LEU A 557 -108.80 36.33 -0.96
CA LEU A 557 -109.68 36.34 0.22
C LEU A 557 -111.12 36.24 -0.28
N GLY A 558 -111.64 35.01 -0.34
CA GLY A 558 -113.06 34.74 -0.54
C GLY A 558 -113.90 35.26 0.63
N PRO A 559 -115.20 35.56 0.42
CA PRO A 559 -115.97 36.44 1.29
C PRO A 559 -116.35 35.79 2.64
N THR A 560 -116.31 36.63 3.67
CA THR A 560 -116.78 36.46 5.05
C THR A 560 -118.28 36.19 5.11
N HIS A 561 -118.70 35.20 5.92
CA HIS A 561 -120.11 34.97 6.26
C HIS A 561 -120.28 35.16 7.76
N ASP A 562 -121.07 36.16 8.17
CA ASP A 562 -121.54 36.32 9.56
C ASP A 562 -122.48 35.15 9.91
N PRO A 563 -122.28 34.44 11.03
CA PRO A 563 -123.11 33.30 11.39
C PRO A 563 -124.52 33.71 11.85
N ASP A 564 -125.54 33.02 11.30
CA ASP A 564 -126.97 33.12 11.61
C ASP A 564 -127.25 32.91 13.12
N PRO A 565 -128.05 33.78 13.80
CA PRO A 565 -128.35 33.70 15.23
C PRO A 565 -128.92 32.36 15.72
N LYS A 566 -129.51 31.53 14.84
CA LYS A 566 -129.92 30.16 15.20
C LYS A 566 -128.74 29.21 15.49
N THR A 567 -127.54 29.56 15.04
CA THR A 567 -126.31 28.77 15.19
C THR A 567 -125.62 29.09 16.52
N GLU A 568 -125.67 30.35 16.97
CA GLU A 568 -125.18 30.76 18.29
C GLU A 568 -125.96 30.08 19.42
N GLU A 569 -127.29 29.94 19.28
CA GLU A 569 -128.13 29.31 20.31
C GLU A 569 -127.82 27.82 20.48
N LYS A 570 -127.58 27.09 19.37
CA LYS A 570 -127.19 25.68 19.39
C LYS A 570 -125.77 25.45 19.93
N LEU A 571 -124.84 26.36 19.62
CA LEU A 571 -123.48 26.33 20.17
C LEU A 571 -123.47 26.63 21.67
N ALA A 572 -124.29 27.58 22.12
CA ALA A 572 -124.47 27.87 23.54
C ALA A 572 -125.10 26.69 24.31
N GLU A 573 -126.05 25.96 23.72
CA GLU A 573 -126.55 24.69 24.29
C GLU A 573 -125.47 23.60 24.34
N GLY A 574 -124.63 23.48 23.30
CA GLY A 574 -123.50 22.54 23.29
C GLY A 574 -122.48 22.80 24.39
N PHE A 575 -122.16 24.08 24.66
CA PHE A 575 -121.26 24.46 25.75
C PHE A 575 -121.88 24.24 27.14
N ARG A 576 -123.20 24.41 27.29
CA ARG A 576 -123.90 24.00 28.52
C ARG A 576 -123.87 22.50 28.75
N ALA A 577 -124.06 21.70 27.71
CA ALA A 577 -123.97 20.24 27.80
C ALA A 577 -122.56 19.75 28.20
N LEU A 578 -121.52 20.54 27.90
CA LEU A 578 -120.13 20.31 28.31
C LEU A 578 -119.79 20.85 29.72
N GLY A 579 -120.78 21.38 30.45
CA GLY A 579 -120.65 21.77 31.86
C GLY A 579 -120.33 23.24 32.11
N LEU A 580 -120.40 24.12 31.11
CA LEU A 580 -120.22 25.57 31.31
C LEU A 580 -121.49 26.24 31.85
N SER A 581 -121.30 27.28 32.66
CA SER A 581 -122.41 28.13 33.11
C SER A 581 -123.09 28.85 31.94
N GLU A 582 -124.33 29.28 32.14
CA GLU A 582 -125.15 29.91 31.10
C GLU A 582 -124.50 31.18 30.52
N GLU A 583 -123.85 32.00 31.34
CA GLU A 583 -123.15 33.21 30.90
C GLU A 583 -121.86 32.90 30.12
N ALA A 584 -121.09 31.90 30.55
CA ALA A 584 -119.87 31.49 29.88
C ALA A 584 -120.17 30.85 28.51
N SER A 585 -121.26 30.08 28.41
CA SER A 585 -121.67 29.41 27.18
C SER A 585 -122.11 30.41 26.09
N LYS A 586 -122.81 31.49 26.47
CA LYS A 586 -123.19 32.56 25.51
C LYS A 586 -121.98 33.35 25.01
N THR A 587 -121.00 33.59 25.88
CA THR A 587 -119.76 34.30 25.50
C THR A 587 -118.91 33.45 24.56
N ALA A 588 -118.79 32.15 24.81
CA ALA A 588 -118.06 31.23 23.94
C ALA A 588 -118.72 31.07 22.56
N ALA A 589 -120.06 31.11 22.48
CA ALA A 589 -120.79 31.04 21.21
C ALA A 589 -120.59 32.29 20.33
N LYS A 590 -120.43 33.47 20.93
CA LYS A 590 -120.19 34.75 20.22
C LYS A 590 -118.74 34.98 19.76
N GLY A 591 -117.80 34.19 20.27
CA GLY A 591 -116.36 34.32 19.96
C GLY A 591 -115.91 33.58 18.71
N ARG A 592 -116.83 33.12 17.86
CA ARG A 592 -116.54 32.33 16.66
C ARG A 592 -117.16 32.89 15.40
#